data_AF-A0A316ACK7-F1
#
_entry.id   AF-A0A316ACK7-F1
#
_cell.length_a   1.000
_cell.length_b   1.000
_cell.length_c   1.000
_cell.angle_alpha   90.00
_cell.angle_beta   90.00
_cell.angle_gamma   90.00
#
_symmetry.space_group_name_H-M   'P 1'
#
loop_
_entity.id
_entity.type
_entity.pdbx_description
1 polymer ?
#
loop_
_entity_poly.entity_id
_entity_poly.type
_entity_poly.pdbx_seq_one_letter_code
_entity_poly.pdbx_strand_id
1 'polypeptide(L)'
;MLITIAEGLNKPEIFDAVRKNLEMNVFYVHNNGEVVTEASDRQDKSVVGTMEGYYYPYRYMALKDKNPTFAAMAKMIEDSVIDKIGAQIAYFLEDENLWKELPTPATLPSNYVKVFPISGLVRVRKTHWDATIISRNPVFLTFYKGNAVLQGVRFAASFFGKGQFQTTEIVADGKDWQLSQTLEGPYYQPYPKEKIPGDGDWKKLSRADRKQSEIQQYKAQATIREVAEGIEVDIDISGTDGVPVSVEFVFREGGELKNVTSVNQEKKSFLLEDGAMGTFTKGSDSIQFGPGLSKHRAFELRGALPKMDAPTVYLTGFTPFKHTLKLS
;
A
#
# COMPACT_ATOMS: atom_id res chain seq x y z
N MET A 1 -22.65 -16.19 2.07
CA MET A 1 -23.85 -15.42 2.48
C MET A 1 -24.69 -14.95 1.30
N LEU A 2 -24.20 -14.10 0.38
CA LEU A 2 -25.05 -13.61 -0.73
C LEU A 2 -25.57 -14.70 -1.68
N ILE A 3 -24.74 -15.70 -2.00
CA ILE A 3 -25.18 -16.87 -2.79
C ILE A 3 -26.31 -17.62 -2.09
N THR A 4 -26.15 -17.91 -0.79
CA THR A 4 -27.18 -18.55 0.04
C THR A 4 -28.49 -17.76 0.04
N ILE A 5 -28.43 -16.42 0.11
CA ILE A 5 -29.61 -15.55 0.05
C ILE A 5 -30.27 -15.61 -1.34
N ALA A 6 -29.46 -15.58 -2.41
CA ALA A 6 -29.96 -15.63 -3.79
C ALA A 6 -30.74 -16.92 -4.06
N GLU A 7 -30.21 -18.07 -3.63
CA GLU A 7 -30.89 -19.36 -3.77
C GLU A 7 -32.09 -19.49 -2.80
N GLY A 8 -31.87 -19.24 -1.50
CA GLY A 8 -32.89 -19.45 -0.48
C GLY A 8 -34.11 -18.52 -0.59
N LEU A 9 -33.94 -17.32 -1.15
CA LEU A 9 -35.04 -16.38 -1.40
C LEU A 9 -35.47 -16.31 -2.87
N ASN A 10 -34.89 -17.14 -3.75
CA ASN A 10 -35.13 -17.12 -5.19
C ASN A 10 -34.97 -15.73 -5.82
N LYS A 11 -33.85 -15.06 -5.49
CA LYS A 11 -33.47 -13.72 -5.95
C LYS A 11 -32.22 -13.77 -6.83
N PRO A 12 -32.34 -14.23 -8.09
CA PRO A 12 -31.19 -14.43 -8.98
C PRO A 12 -30.43 -13.14 -9.30
N GLU A 13 -31.07 -11.97 -9.18
CA GLU A 13 -30.43 -10.66 -9.38
C GLU A 13 -29.28 -10.38 -8.40
N ILE A 14 -29.26 -11.05 -7.23
CA ILE A 14 -28.17 -10.92 -6.25
C ILE A 14 -26.86 -11.51 -6.81
N PHE A 15 -26.93 -12.48 -7.73
CA PHE A 15 -25.73 -13.06 -8.34
C PHE A 15 -24.90 -12.04 -9.10
N ASP A 16 -25.50 -10.96 -9.60
CA ASP A 16 -24.76 -9.92 -10.31
C ASP A 16 -23.79 -9.18 -9.38
N ALA A 17 -24.18 -8.96 -8.12
CA ALA A 17 -23.28 -8.39 -7.12
C ALA A 17 -22.15 -9.37 -6.76
N VAL A 18 -22.45 -10.67 -6.67
CA VAL A 18 -21.45 -11.72 -6.44
C VAL A 18 -20.44 -11.75 -7.59
N ARG A 19 -20.91 -11.78 -8.85
CA ARG A 19 -20.05 -11.77 -10.04
C ARG A 19 -19.12 -10.57 -10.05
N LYS A 20 -19.66 -9.35 -9.90
CA LYS A 20 -18.85 -8.12 -9.88
C LYS A 20 -17.77 -8.16 -8.79
N ASN A 21 -18.08 -8.71 -7.62
CA ASN A 21 -17.10 -8.88 -6.55
C ASN A 21 -16.01 -9.90 -6.93
N LEU A 22 -16.39 -11.07 -7.46
CA LEU A 22 -15.45 -12.13 -7.85
C LEU A 22 -14.56 -11.72 -9.04
N GLU A 23 -15.12 -11.01 -10.02
CA GLU A 23 -14.39 -10.45 -11.17
C GLU A 23 -13.36 -9.42 -10.73
N MET A 24 -13.72 -8.56 -9.78
CA MET A 24 -12.80 -7.59 -9.19
C MET A 24 -11.67 -8.30 -8.42
N ASN A 25 -11.99 -9.33 -7.64
CA ASN A 25 -11.03 -10.07 -6.83
C ASN A 25 -9.96 -10.81 -7.63
N VAL A 26 -10.18 -11.09 -8.92
CA VAL A 26 -9.13 -11.61 -9.82
C VAL A 26 -7.89 -10.70 -9.85
N PHE A 27 -8.08 -9.39 -9.64
CA PHE A 27 -7.00 -8.40 -9.64
C PHE A 27 -6.45 -8.08 -8.23
N TYR A 28 -7.08 -8.59 -7.18
CA TYR A 28 -6.72 -8.41 -5.76
C TYR A 28 -5.91 -9.59 -5.20
N VAL A 29 -5.11 -10.22 -6.06
CA VAL A 29 -4.20 -11.29 -5.66
C VAL A 29 -2.76 -10.93 -6.06
N HIS A 30 -1.82 -11.10 -5.13
CA HIS A 30 -0.39 -10.95 -5.32
C HIS A 30 0.21 -12.16 -6.05
N ASN A 31 1.47 -12.08 -6.45
CA ASN A 31 2.12 -13.13 -7.24
C ASN A 31 2.38 -14.43 -6.48
N ASN A 32 2.44 -14.33 -5.17
CA ASN A 32 2.53 -15.44 -4.24
C ASN A 32 1.16 -16.02 -3.83
N GLY A 33 0.04 -15.52 -4.37
CA GLY A 33 -1.31 -15.98 -4.02
C GLY A 33 -1.95 -15.31 -2.80
N GLU A 34 -1.26 -14.35 -2.17
CA GLU A 34 -1.82 -13.56 -1.08
C GLU A 34 -2.86 -12.56 -1.58
N VAL A 35 -3.80 -12.20 -0.71
CA VAL A 35 -4.81 -11.18 -1.00
C VAL A 35 -4.21 -9.80 -0.81
N VAL A 36 -4.56 -8.88 -1.71
CA VAL A 36 -4.26 -7.45 -1.60
C VAL A 36 -5.10 -6.86 -0.46
N THR A 37 -4.53 -6.72 0.73
CA THR A 37 -5.19 -6.16 1.92
C THR A 37 -4.77 -4.71 2.20
N GLU A 38 -3.84 -4.15 1.44
CA GLU A 38 -3.29 -2.81 1.66
C GLU A 38 -4.31 -1.69 1.40
N ALA A 39 -5.36 -2.01 0.65
CA ALA A 39 -6.50 -1.14 0.39
C ALA A 39 -7.52 -1.10 1.53
N SER A 40 -7.38 -1.96 2.55
CA SER A 40 -8.34 -2.03 3.65
C SER A 40 -8.13 -0.90 4.67
N ASP A 41 -9.23 -0.27 5.07
CA ASP A 41 -9.30 0.67 6.19
C ASP A 41 -9.82 -0.02 7.48
N ARG A 42 -9.98 -1.34 7.48
CA ARG A 42 -10.52 -2.13 8.60
C ARG A 42 -9.41 -2.83 9.40
N GLN A 43 -9.82 -3.67 10.36
CA GLN A 43 -8.93 -4.41 11.29
C GLN A 43 -7.97 -5.39 10.59
N ASP A 44 -8.22 -5.74 9.34
CA ASP A 44 -7.41 -6.61 8.47
C ASP A 44 -6.34 -5.84 7.68
N LYS A 45 -6.24 -4.52 7.85
CA LYS A 45 -5.22 -3.69 7.20
C LYS A 45 -3.83 -4.26 7.44
N SER A 46 -3.12 -4.58 6.34
CA SER A 46 -1.77 -5.15 6.35
C SER A 46 -1.65 -6.52 7.04
N VAL A 47 -2.76 -7.24 7.22
CA VAL A 47 -2.74 -8.65 7.60
C VAL A 47 -2.49 -9.50 6.36
N VAL A 48 -1.58 -10.46 6.47
CA VAL A 48 -1.32 -11.45 5.42
C VAL A 48 -2.52 -12.40 5.36
N GLY A 49 -3.30 -12.29 4.30
CA GLY A 49 -4.47 -13.12 4.04
C GLY A 49 -4.32 -13.95 2.76
N THR A 50 -5.06 -15.04 2.68
CA THR A 50 -5.16 -15.88 1.48
C THR A 50 -6.61 -15.95 0.99
N MET A 51 -6.84 -16.57 -0.17
CA MET A 51 -8.14 -16.56 -0.85
C MET A 51 -9.10 -17.68 -0.39
N GLU A 52 -8.85 -18.38 0.72
CA GLU A 52 -9.65 -19.52 1.19
C GLU A 52 -11.13 -19.18 1.42
N GLY A 53 -11.42 -17.96 1.87
CA GLY A 53 -12.79 -17.47 2.08
C GLY A 53 -13.59 -17.33 0.78
N TYR A 54 -12.90 -17.24 -0.36
CA TYR A 54 -13.48 -17.10 -1.69
C TYR A 54 -13.63 -18.44 -2.43
N TYR A 55 -13.18 -19.55 -1.84
CA TYR A 55 -13.24 -20.86 -2.50
C TYR A 55 -14.66 -21.26 -2.90
N TYR A 56 -15.59 -21.29 -1.94
CA TYR A 56 -16.99 -21.62 -2.20
C TYR A 56 -17.63 -20.69 -3.25
N PRO A 57 -17.54 -19.34 -3.11
CA PRO A 57 -18.08 -18.44 -4.12
C PRO A 57 -17.55 -18.66 -5.53
N TYR A 58 -16.23 -18.83 -5.70
CA TYR A 58 -15.66 -19.07 -7.02
C TYR A 58 -16.11 -20.40 -7.61
N ARG A 59 -16.06 -21.49 -6.83
CA ARG A 59 -16.46 -22.81 -7.29
C ARG A 59 -17.93 -22.84 -7.68
N TYR A 60 -18.80 -22.29 -6.84
CA TYR A 60 -20.24 -22.22 -7.07
C TYR A 60 -20.54 -21.45 -8.37
N MET A 61 -20.00 -20.23 -8.52
CA MET A 61 -20.25 -19.42 -9.71
C MET A 61 -19.59 -19.98 -10.97
N ALA A 62 -18.43 -20.66 -10.86
CA ALA A 62 -17.81 -21.36 -11.97
C ALA A 62 -18.74 -22.46 -12.52
N LEU A 63 -19.35 -23.26 -11.64
CA LEU A 63 -20.25 -24.34 -12.03
C LEU A 63 -21.58 -23.82 -12.59
N LYS A 64 -22.14 -22.78 -11.98
CA LYS A 64 -23.42 -22.16 -12.35
C LYS A 64 -23.32 -21.44 -13.70
N ASP A 65 -22.31 -20.60 -13.88
CA ASP A 65 -22.15 -19.76 -15.07
C ASP A 65 -21.28 -20.41 -16.17
N LYS A 66 -20.70 -21.59 -15.89
CA LYS A 66 -19.67 -22.23 -16.73
C LYS A 66 -18.49 -21.28 -17.01
N ASN A 67 -18.13 -20.47 -16.02
CA ASN A 67 -17.13 -19.42 -16.16
C ASN A 67 -15.69 -19.99 -15.97
N PRO A 68 -14.84 -19.99 -17.02
CA PRO A 68 -13.52 -20.60 -16.95
C PRO A 68 -12.53 -19.78 -16.10
N THR A 69 -12.73 -18.47 -15.95
CA THR A 69 -11.91 -17.62 -15.06
C THR A 69 -12.20 -17.93 -13.60
N PHE A 70 -13.47 -18.11 -13.23
CA PHE A 70 -13.83 -18.50 -11.86
C PHE A 70 -13.35 -19.92 -11.54
N ALA A 71 -13.38 -20.84 -12.51
CA ALA A 71 -12.79 -22.16 -12.37
C ALA A 71 -11.27 -22.07 -12.12
N ALA A 72 -10.57 -21.18 -12.82
CA ALA A 72 -9.14 -20.93 -12.61
C ALA A 72 -8.82 -20.35 -11.23
N MET A 73 -9.64 -19.42 -10.73
CA MET A 73 -9.49 -18.90 -9.36
C MET A 73 -9.75 -19.99 -8.31
N ALA A 74 -10.80 -20.79 -8.47
CA ALA A 74 -11.08 -21.91 -7.56
C ALA A 74 -9.92 -22.90 -7.55
N LYS A 75 -9.36 -23.23 -8.72
CA LYS A 75 -8.21 -24.14 -8.83
C LYS A 75 -6.95 -23.56 -8.21
N MET A 76 -6.68 -22.27 -8.40
CA MET A 76 -5.56 -21.58 -7.75
C MET A 76 -5.68 -21.60 -6.21
N ILE A 77 -6.89 -21.47 -5.67
CA ILE A 77 -7.13 -21.57 -4.21
C ILE A 77 -6.87 -23.00 -3.72
N GLU A 78 -7.35 -24.02 -4.45
CA GLU A 78 -7.04 -25.43 -4.14
C GLU A 78 -5.54 -25.67 -4.15
N ASP A 79 -4.82 -25.20 -5.16
CA ASP A 79 -3.40 -25.50 -5.30
C ASP A 79 -2.53 -24.73 -4.27
N SER A 80 -3.01 -23.60 -3.75
CA SER A 80 -2.23 -22.74 -2.85
C SER A 80 -2.57 -22.91 -1.36
N VAL A 81 -3.83 -23.16 -1.01
CA VAL A 81 -4.30 -23.14 0.39
C VAL A 81 -5.38 -24.17 0.70
N ILE A 82 -5.33 -25.36 0.09
CA ILE A 82 -6.29 -26.44 0.35
C ILE A 82 -6.44 -26.75 1.85
N ASP A 83 -5.36 -26.72 2.63
CA ASP A 83 -5.43 -27.06 4.05
C ASP A 83 -6.24 -26.04 4.88
N LYS A 84 -6.52 -24.86 4.32
CA LYS A 84 -7.29 -23.79 4.97
C LYS A 84 -8.77 -23.75 4.57
N ILE A 85 -9.21 -24.53 3.58
CA ILE A 85 -10.60 -24.46 3.11
C ILE A 85 -11.59 -25.26 3.96
N GLY A 86 -11.14 -25.88 5.07
CA GLY A 86 -11.98 -26.76 5.91
C GLY A 86 -13.28 -26.11 6.37
N ALA A 87 -13.30 -24.79 6.59
CA ALA A 87 -14.51 -24.05 6.94
C ALA A 87 -15.60 -24.06 5.84
N GLN A 88 -15.25 -24.42 4.60
CA GLN A 88 -16.14 -24.46 3.44
C GLN A 88 -16.84 -25.82 3.27
N ILE A 89 -16.45 -26.86 4.03
CA ILE A 89 -16.99 -28.22 3.91
C ILE A 89 -18.51 -28.25 4.08
N ALA A 90 -19.06 -27.43 4.98
CA ALA A 90 -20.51 -27.35 5.19
C ALA A 90 -21.27 -27.07 3.89
N TYR A 91 -20.76 -26.17 3.03
CA TYR A 91 -21.39 -25.86 1.74
C TYR A 91 -21.39 -27.06 0.79
N PHE A 92 -20.32 -27.86 0.79
CA PHE A 92 -20.25 -29.08 -0.03
C PHE A 92 -21.21 -30.15 0.46
N LEU A 93 -21.45 -30.25 1.76
CA LEU A 93 -22.42 -31.20 2.30
C LEU A 93 -23.88 -30.78 1.98
N GLU A 94 -24.13 -29.48 1.88
CA GLU A 94 -25.46 -28.92 1.58
C GLU A 94 -25.80 -28.91 0.08
N ASP A 95 -24.80 -28.76 -0.80
CA ASP A 95 -24.99 -28.65 -2.25
C ASP A 95 -24.11 -29.63 -3.02
N GLU A 96 -24.70 -30.76 -3.44
CA GLU A 96 -24.02 -31.80 -4.25
C GLU A 96 -23.56 -31.28 -5.62
N ASN A 97 -24.12 -30.16 -6.11
CA ASN A 97 -23.66 -29.57 -7.37
C ASN A 97 -22.20 -29.15 -7.28
N LEU A 98 -21.73 -28.76 -6.09
CA LEU A 98 -20.32 -28.44 -5.84
C LEU A 98 -19.39 -29.64 -6.04
N TRP A 99 -19.89 -30.88 -6.05
CA TRP A 99 -19.04 -32.08 -6.21
C TRP A 99 -18.69 -32.34 -7.68
N LYS A 100 -19.40 -31.68 -8.61
CA LYS A 100 -19.14 -31.81 -10.05
C LYS A 100 -17.77 -31.27 -10.41
N GLU A 101 -17.22 -31.79 -11.50
CA GLU A 101 -15.99 -31.26 -12.09
C GLU A 101 -16.18 -29.79 -12.49
N LEU A 102 -15.15 -28.99 -12.19
CA LEU A 102 -15.10 -27.61 -12.65
C LEU A 102 -15.03 -27.56 -14.18
N PRO A 103 -15.62 -26.52 -14.82
CA PRO A 103 -15.33 -26.24 -16.22
C PRO A 103 -13.82 -26.09 -16.45
N THR A 104 -13.35 -26.34 -17.67
CA THR A 104 -11.94 -26.16 -18.04
C THR A 104 -11.43 -24.78 -17.61
N PRO A 105 -10.44 -24.71 -16.70
CA PRO A 105 -9.90 -23.44 -16.23
C PRO A 105 -9.25 -22.61 -17.34
N ALA A 106 -9.49 -21.30 -17.34
CA ALA A 106 -8.73 -20.35 -18.15
C ALA A 106 -7.34 -20.06 -17.54
N THR A 107 -6.48 -19.38 -18.29
CA THR A 107 -5.25 -18.79 -17.73
C THR A 107 -5.58 -17.51 -16.98
N LEU A 108 -5.14 -17.38 -15.72
CA LEU A 108 -5.31 -16.15 -14.95
C LEU A 108 -4.44 -15.01 -15.51
N PRO A 109 -4.93 -13.75 -15.49
CA PRO A 109 -4.14 -12.61 -15.95
C PRO A 109 -2.83 -12.45 -15.16
N SER A 110 -1.71 -12.53 -15.85
CA SER A 110 -0.37 -12.37 -15.27
C SER A 110 0.34 -11.10 -15.76
N ASN A 111 -0.28 -10.31 -16.63
CA ASN A 111 0.21 -9.01 -17.10
C ASN A 111 -0.96 -8.05 -17.28
N TYR A 112 -1.02 -7.00 -16.46
CA TYR A 112 -2.05 -5.97 -16.56
C TYR A 112 -1.69 -4.71 -15.79
N VAL A 113 -2.38 -3.63 -16.14
CA VAL A 113 -2.58 -2.46 -15.29
C VAL A 113 -4.08 -2.33 -15.05
N LYS A 114 -4.51 -2.34 -13.79
CA LYS A 114 -5.91 -2.22 -13.40
C LYS A 114 -6.10 -1.06 -12.44
N VAL A 115 -6.87 -0.06 -12.87
CA VAL A 115 -7.20 1.12 -12.08
C VAL A 115 -8.56 0.92 -11.40
N PHE A 116 -8.63 1.25 -10.11
CA PHE A 116 -9.82 1.27 -9.29
C PHE A 116 -10.03 2.70 -8.73
N PRO A 117 -10.63 3.62 -9.51
CA PRO A 117 -10.68 5.05 -9.16
C PRO A 117 -11.40 5.32 -7.84
N ILE A 118 -12.50 4.62 -7.57
CA ILE A 118 -13.30 4.78 -6.35
C ILE A 118 -12.46 4.40 -5.12
N SER A 119 -11.78 3.25 -5.19
CA SER A 119 -10.89 2.76 -4.12
C SER A 119 -9.60 3.57 -4.00
N GLY A 120 -9.25 4.40 -4.99
CA GLY A 120 -8.00 5.13 -5.02
C GLY A 120 -6.80 4.19 -5.18
N LEU A 121 -6.92 3.17 -6.01
CA LEU A 121 -5.96 2.08 -6.11
C LEU A 121 -5.60 1.76 -7.56
N VAL A 122 -4.32 1.49 -7.81
CA VAL A 122 -3.81 0.95 -9.08
C VAL A 122 -3.05 -0.33 -8.81
N ARG A 123 -3.43 -1.40 -9.51
CA ARG A 123 -2.67 -2.65 -9.56
C ARG A 123 -1.84 -2.70 -10.83
N VAL A 124 -0.56 -2.96 -10.67
CA VAL A 124 0.34 -3.28 -11.77
C VAL A 124 0.81 -4.71 -11.56
N ARG A 125 0.60 -5.56 -12.57
CA ARG A 125 1.01 -6.95 -12.53
C ARG A 125 1.85 -7.27 -13.75
N LYS A 126 2.98 -7.94 -13.51
CA LYS A 126 3.78 -8.65 -14.52
C LYS A 126 3.96 -10.10 -14.08
N THR A 127 4.55 -10.91 -14.95
CA THR A 127 4.68 -12.36 -14.72
C THR A 127 5.37 -12.67 -13.39
N HIS A 128 6.40 -11.93 -13.03
CA HIS A 128 7.26 -12.23 -11.87
C HIS A 128 7.13 -11.23 -10.71
N TRP A 129 6.45 -10.12 -10.91
CA TRP A 129 6.31 -9.08 -9.89
C TRP A 129 4.95 -8.38 -9.98
N ASP A 130 4.52 -7.79 -8.88
CA ASP A 130 3.36 -6.92 -8.85
C ASP A 130 3.54 -5.76 -7.87
N ALA A 131 2.75 -4.72 -8.06
CA ALA A 131 2.77 -3.53 -7.24
C ALA A 131 1.37 -2.95 -7.05
N THR A 132 1.15 -2.35 -5.89
CA THR A 132 -0.08 -1.60 -5.60
C THR A 132 0.27 -0.15 -5.30
N ILE A 133 -0.34 0.79 -6.02
CA ILE A 133 -0.28 2.22 -5.72
C ILE A 133 -1.61 2.61 -5.05
N ILE A 134 -1.56 3.33 -3.94
CA ILE A 134 -2.72 3.60 -3.08
C ILE A 134 -2.75 5.06 -2.64
N SER A 135 -3.88 5.74 -2.82
CA SER A 135 -4.16 7.03 -2.18
C SER A 135 -4.89 6.84 -0.86
N ARG A 136 -4.97 7.90 -0.05
CA ARG A 136 -5.56 7.91 1.31
C ARG A 136 -4.88 6.95 2.28
N ASN A 137 -3.70 6.45 1.93
CA ASN A 137 -2.87 5.60 2.77
C ASN A 137 -1.46 6.20 2.87
N PRO A 138 -0.88 6.33 4.08
CA PRO A 138 0.51 6.77 4.24
C PRO A 138 1.51 5.83 3.53
N VAL A 139 1.19 4.53 3.47
CA VAL A 139 1.88 3.58 2.60
C VAL A 139 1.27 3.69 1.21
N PHE A 140 1.94 4.43 0.32
CA PHE A 140 1.41 4.74 -1.00
C PHE A 140 1.80 3.72 -2.07
N LEU A 141 2.78 2.86 -1.79
CA LEU A 141 3.27 1.84 -2.73
C LEU A 141 3.65 0.55 -2.00
N THR A 142 3.27 -0.60 -2.57
CA THR A 142 3.82 -1.92 -2.24
C THR A 142 4.41 -2.60 -3.47
N PHE A 143 5.37 -3.50 -3.28
CA PHE A 143 6.03 -4.22 -4.37
C PHE A 143 6.34 -5.66 -3.96
N TYR A 144 5.95 -6.61 -4.80
CA TYR A 144 6.03 -8.04 -4.55
C TYR A 144 6.79 -8.72 -5.67
N LYS A 145 7.73 -9.58 -5.31
CA LYS A 145 8.43 -10.48 -6.23
C LYS A 145 8.50 -11.84 -5.57
N GLY A 146 7.54 -12.71 -5.87
CA GLY A 146 7.29 -13.93 -5.12
C GLY A 146 7.16 -13.67 -3.62
N ASN A 147 7.98 -14.34 -2.82
CA ASN A 147 8.01 -14.21 -1.38
C ASN A 147 8.89 -13.06 -0.86
N ALA A 148 9.67 -12.41 -1.74
CA ALA A 148 10.32 -11.15 -1.39
C ALA A 148 9.27 -10.02 -1.46
N VAL A 149 8.96 -9.43 -0.31
CA VAL A 149 7.86 -8.48 -0.17
C VAL A 149 8.35 -7.18 0.46
N LEU A 150 8.23 -6.10 -0.32
CA LEU A 150 8.24 -4.72 0.15
C LEU A 150 6.78 -4.33 0.44
N GLN A 151 6.38 -4.54 1.69
CA GLN A 151 5.01 -4.34 2.16
C GLN A 151 4.63 -2.87 2.35
N GLY A 152 5.59 -1.95 2.21
CA GLY A 152 5.28 -0.54 2.13
C GLY A 152 6.43 0.37 1.79
N VAL A 153 6.12 1.40 1.00
CA VAL A 153 6.90 2.62 0.86
C VAL A 153 6.10 3.77 1.41
N ARG A 154 6.70 4.55 2.31
CA ARG A 154 6.14 5.81 2.81
C ARG A 154 7.26 6.81 3.04
N PHE A 155 6.94 8.09 3.13
CA PHE A 155 7.91 9.10 3.54
C PHE A 155 7.27 10.20 4.36
N ALA A 156 8.11 10.92 5.09
CA ALA A 156 7.70 12.08 5.86
C ALA A 156 8.80 13.14 5.87
N ALA A 157 8.39 14.38 6.12
CA ALA A 157 9.28 15.49 6.42
C ALA A 157 8.99 16.04 7.82
N SER A 158 10.00 16.57 8.50
CA SER A 158 9.83 17.22 9.82
C SER A 158 9.21 18.63 9.69
N PHE A 159 8.18 18.77 8.85
CA PHE A 159 7.51 20.03 8.52
C PHE A 159 6.35 20.28 9.49
N PHE A 160 6.54 21.17 10.47
CA PHE A 160 5.51 21.62 11.43
C PHE A 160 4.73 20.49 12.15
N GLY A 161 5.32 19.29 12.25
CA GLY A 161 4.67 18.12 12.84
C GLY A 161 3.52 17.53 12.00
N LYS A 162 3.45 17.85 10.70
CA LYS A 162 2.38 17.40 9.80
C LYS A 162 2.87 16.95 8.42
N GLY A 163 4.17 16.70 8.28
CA GLY A 163 4.80 16.35 7.01
C GLY A 163 4.72 14.87 6.63
N GLN A 164 3.85 14.07 7.26
CA GLN A 164 3.55 12.72 6.79
C GLN A 164 2.92 12.79 5.40
N PHE A 165 3.52 12.11 4.42
CA PHE A 165 2.94 12.03 3.10
C PHE A 165 1.74 11.09 3.10
N GLN A 166 0.60 11.60 2.67
CA GLN A 166 -0.65 10.89 2.45
C GLN A 166 -1.52 11.75 1.53
N THR A 167 -1.90 11.22 0.38
CA THR A 167 -2.64 11.97 -0.64
C THR A 167 -4.11 11.53 -0.70
N THR A 168 -4.94 12.23 -1.44
CA THR A 168 -6.38 11.91 -1.58
C THR A 168 -6.69 11.10 -2.84
N GLU A 169 -5.88 11.27 -3.88
CA GLU A 169 -6.10 10.70 -5.21
C GLU A 169 -4.79 10.27 -5.87
N ILE A 170 -4.94 9.51 -6.95
CA ILE A 170 -3.89 9.12 -7.88
C ILE A 170 -4.28 9.75 -9.22
N VAL A 171 -3.44 10.63 -9.75
CA VAL A 171 -3.64 11.26 -11.05
C VAL A 171 -2.83 10.50 -12.09
N ALA A 172 -3.47 10.04 -13.16
CA ALA A 172 -2.77 9.45 -14.29
C ALA A 172 -2.21 10.56 -15.19
N ASP A 173 -0.91 10.51 -15.50
CA ASP A 173 -0.24 11.39 -16.45
C ASP A 173 0.45 10.54 -17.51
N GLY A 174 -0.22 10.35 -18.65
CA GLY A 174 0.22 9.41 -19.67
C GLY A 174 0.27 7.96 -19.14
N LYS A 175 1.49 7.44 -18.95
CA LYS A 175 1.74 6.09 -18.40
C LYS A 175 2.14 6.13 -16.92
N ASP A 176 2.23 7.31 -16.34
CA ASP A 176 2.74 7.54 -14.99
C ASP A 176 1.59 7.80 -14.02
N TRP A 177 1.85 7.58 -12.74
CA TRP A 177 0.91 7.87 -11.66
C TRP A 177 1.49 8.88 -10.69
N GLN A 178 0.79 9.98 -10.48
CA GLN A 178 1.22 11.07 -9.62
C GLN A 178 0.36 11.15 -8.36
N LEU A 179 1.04 11.28 -7.23
CA LEU A 179 0.45 11.58 -5.93
C LEU A 179 1.11 12.85 -5.41
N SER A 180 0.31 13.86 -5.07
CA SER A 180 0.83 15.16 -4.65
C SER A 180 0.20 15.65 -3.35
N GLN A 181 0.97 16.38 -2.55
CA GLN A 181 0.56 16.98 -1.29
C GLN A 181 1.12 18.39 -1.19
N THR A 182 0.31 19.36 -0.75
CA THR A 182 0.75 20.71 -0.41
C THR A 182 0.36 21.03 1.02
N LEU A 183 1.28 21.63 1.79
CA LEU A 183 1.09 22.02 3.19
C LEU A 183 1.64 23.43 3.42
N GLU A 184 1.06 24.14 4.38
CA GLU A 184 1.56 25.46 4.83
C GLU A 184 1.82 25.49 6.33
N GLY A 185 2.94 26.05 6.76
CA GLY A 185 3.34 26.16 8.16
C GLY A 185 3.48 27.62 8.60
N PRO A 186 2.45 28.24 9.19
CA PRO A 186 2.54 29.61 9.67
C PRO A 186 3.11 29.70 11.08
N TYR A 187 3.82 30.80 11.37
CA TYR A 187 4.15 31.21 12.74
C TYR A 187 3.05 32.12 13.29
N TYR A 188 2.55 31.80 14.48
CA TYR A 188 1.51 32.57 15.15
C TYR A 188 2.15 33.65 16.02
N GLN A 189 1.84 34.90 15.73
CA GLN A 189 2.32 36.06 16.46
C GLN A 189 1.66 36.17 17.85
N PRO A 190 2.20 37.03 18.74
CA PRO A 190 1.57 37.33 20.02
C PRO A 190 0.09 37.71 19.86
N TYR A 191 -0.70 37.41 20.89
CA TYR A 191 -2.12 37.75 20.91
C TYR A 191 -2.30 39.28 20.87
N PRO A 192 -3.26 39.82 20.11
CA PRO A 192 -3.48 41.26 20.01
C PRO A 192 -3.74 41.88 21.39
N LYS A 193 -3.00 42.96 21.73
CA LYS A 193 -3.05 43.57 23.08
C LYS A 193 -4.45 44.06 23.45
N GLU A 194 -5.17 44.54 22.45
CA GLU A 194 -6.50 45.15 22.51
C GLU A 194 -7.59 44.11 22.81
N LYS A 195 -7.29 42.82 22.59
CA LYS A 195 -8.20 41.70 22.81
C LYS A 195 -7.90 40.92 24.10
N ILE A 196 -6.89 41.32 24.88
CA ILE A 196 -6.52 40.62 26.11
C ILE A 196 -7.61 40.86 27.18
N PRO A 197 -8.27 39.82 27.71
CA PRO A 197 -9.42 39.98 28.62
C PRO A 197 -9.08 40.57 30.00
N GLY A 198 -7.79 40.69 30.34
CA GLY A 198 -7.30 41.28 31.61
C GLY A 198 -7.42 40.37 32.84
N ASP A 199 -8.17 39.26 32.75
CA ASP A 199 -8.44 38.32 33.84
C ASP A 199 -7.36 37.22 34.02
N GLY A 200 -6.37 37.18 33.12
CA GLY A 200 -5.31 36.17 33.13
C GLY A 200 -5.76 34.77 32.70
N ASP A 201 -6.96 34.58 32.14
CA ASP A 201 -7.44 33.27 31.68
C ASP A 201 -6.95 32.96 30.26
N TRP A 202 -5.91 32.14 30.15
CA TRP A 202 -5.29 31.78 28.88
C TRP A 202 -6.21 30.97 27.97
N LYS A 203 -7.24 30.31 28.51
CA LYS A 203 -8.21 29.53 27.70
C LYS A 203 -9.05 30.44 26.80
N LYS A 204 -9.17 31.72 27.13
CA LYS A 204 -9.89 32.73 26.35
C LYS A 204 -9.06 33.31 25.20
N LEU A 205 -7.77 32.99 25.13
CA LEU A 205 -6.86 33.49 24.09
C LEU A 205 -6.86 32.55 22.87
N SER A 206 -7.88 32.69 22.03
CA SER A 206 -8.02 31.87 20.82
C SER A 206 -6.82 31.96 19.88
N ARG A 207 -6.39 30.83 19.32
CA ARG A 207 -5.34 30.80 18.31
C ARG A 207 -5.75 31.53 17.02
N ALA A 208 -7.05 31.59 16.72
CA ALA A 208 -7.58 32.24 15.52
C ALA A 208 -7.38 33.76 15.52
N ASP A 209 -7.29 34.38 16.69
CA ASP A 209 -7.05 35.83 16.83
C ASP A 209 -5.58 36.23 16.67
N ARG A 210 -4.68 35.26 16.59
CA ARG A 210 -3.25 35.52 16.42
C ARG A 210 -2.93 35.67 14.94
N LYS A 211 -2.32 36.81 14.58
CA LYS A 211 -1.82 37.05 13.23
C LYS A 211 -0.81 35.96 12.84
N GLN A 212 -0.91 35.46 11.61
CA GLN A 212 0.08 34.56 11.03
C GLN A 212 1.18 35.37 10.33
N SER A 213 2.41 34.88 10.37
CA SER A 213 3.56 35.42 9.63
C SER A 213 4.50 34.29 9.20
N GLU A 214 5.50 34.63 8.38
CA GLU A 214 6.57 33.71 7.94
C GLU A 214 6.01 32.38 7.43
N ILE A 215 4.97 32.43 6.59
CA ILE A 215 4.23 31.25 6.14
C ILE A 215 5.17 30.38 5.31
N GLN A 216 5.56 29.24 5.87
CA GLN A 216 6.40 28.25 5.23
C GLN A 216 5.56 27.40 4.27
N GLN A 217 6.13 27.05 3.13
CA GLN A 217 5.45 26.28 2.08
C GLN A 217 6.09 24.90 1.96
N TYR A 218 5.30 23.88 1.63
CA TYR A 218 5.78 22.52 1.40
C TYR A 218 4.96 21.88 0.29
N LYS A 219 5.63 21.39 -0.74
CA LYS A 219 5.04 20.67 -1.87
C LYS A 219 5.80 19.37 -2.04
N ALA A 220 5.11 18.24 -1.93
CA ALA A 220 5.67 16.92 -2.16
C ALA A 220 4.93 16.22 -3.29
N GLN A 221 5.66 15.55 -4.16
CA GLN A 221 5.14 14.74 -5.23
C GLN A 221 5.89 13.41 -5.31
N ALA A 222 5.14 12.32 -5.45
CA ALA A 222 5.64 11.01 -5.84
C ALA A 222 5.09 10.68 -7.24
N THR A 223 5.99 10.46 -8.20
CA THR A 223 5.63 10.01 -9.55
C THR A 223 6.13 8.58 -9.75
N ILE A 224 5.21 7.66 -10.00
CA ILE A 224 5.47 6.23 -10.14
C ILE A 224 5.34 5.82 -11.61
N ARG A 225 6.30 5.05 -12.12
CA ARG A 225 6.33 4.57 -13.51
C ARG A 225 6.72 3.11 -13.60
N GLU A 226 6.09 2.39 -14.52
CA GLU A 226 6.58 1.07 -14.93
C GLU A 226 7.86 1.23 -15.77
N VAL A 227 8.91 0.50 -15.43
CA VAL A 227 10.14 0.39 -16.22
C VAL A 227 10.35 -1.05 -16.69
N ALA A 228 11.31 -1.28 -17.58
CA ALA A 228 11.54 -2.60 -18.19
C ALA A 228 11.64 -3.75 -17.16
N GLU A 229 12.26 -3.47 -16.01
CA GLU A 229 12.36 -4.40 -14.88
C GLU A 229 11.93 -3.69 -13.59
N GLY A 230 10.63 -3.73 -13.31
CA GLY A 230 10.03 -3.25 -12.07
C GLY A 230 9.44 -1.85 -12.17
N ILE A 231 9.63 -1.04 -11.13
CA ILE A 231 9.02 0.29 -10.99
C ILE A 231 10.07 1.32 -10.60
N GLU A 232 9.89 2.53 -11.13
CA GLU A 232 10.60 3.73 -10.70
C GLU A 232 9.67 4.66 -9.90
N VAL A 233 10.21 5.32 -8.87
CA VAL A 233 9.51 6.31 -8.06
C VAL A 233 10.36 7.58 -7.95
N ASP A 234 9.92 8.66 -8.57
CA ASP A 234 10.50 9.98 -8.37
C ASP A 234 9.83 10.68 -7.20
N ILE A 235 10.62 11.09 -6.21
CA ILE A 235 10.16 11.91 -5.09
C ILE A 235 10.75 13.31 -5.26
N ASP A 236 9.88 14.31 -5.42
CA ASP A 236 10.25 15.73 -5.48
C ASP A 236 9.56 16.48 -4.33
N ILE A 237 10.35 17.09 -3.45
CA ILE A 237 9.87 17.89 -2.33
C ILE A 237 10.52 19.27 -2.40
N SER A 238 9.70 20.31 -2.43
CA SER A 238 10.12 21.70 -2.56
C SER A 238 9.32 22.65 -1.64
N GLY A 239 9.70 23.92 -1.61
CA GLY A 239 9.09 24.95 -0.75
C GLY A 239 10.09 25.49 0.25
N THR A 240 10.00 25.05 1.50
CA THR A 240 10.88 25.46 2.60
C THR A 240 12.16 24.64 2.57
N ASP A 241 13.32 25.30 2.58
CA ASP A 241 14.63 24.63 2.54
C ASP A 241 15.06 24.07 3.90
N GLY A 242 15.94 23.07 3.87
CA GLY A 242 16.59 22.50 5.06
C GLY A 242 15.68 21.66 5.97
N VAL A 243 14.49 21.28 5.50
CA VAL A 243 13.57 20.43 6.28
C VAL A 243 14.02 18.97 6.17
N PRO A 244 14.30 18.27 7.27
CA PRO A 244 14.66 16.85 7.24
C PRO A 244 13.57 15.99 6.59
N VAL A 245 13.98 15.03 5.76
CA VAL A 245 13.13 14.07 5.03
C VAL A 245 13.60 12.65 5.34
N SER A 246 12.66 11.73 5.52
CA SER A 246 12.90 10.31 5.71
C SER A 246 11.97 9.51 4.80
N VAL A 247 12.53 8.64 3.96
CA VAL A 247 11.81 7.67 3.12
C VAL A 247 12.03 6.28 3.70
N GLU A 248 10.95 5.51 3.84
CA GLU A 248 10.94 4.20 4.50
C GLU A 248 10.60 3.10 3.49
N PHE A 249 11.45 2.08 3.39
CA PHE A 249 11.18 0.81 2.74
C PHE A 249 10.92 -0.26 3.78
N VAL A 250 9.65 -0.61 3.97
CA VAL A 250 9.21 -1.58 4.97
C VAL A 250 9.14 -2.96 4.32
N PHE A 251 10.06 -3.85 4.70
CA PHE A 251 10.12 -5.22 4.21
C PHE A 251 9.43 -6.17 5.16
N ARG A 252 8.88 -7.27 4.62
CA ARG A 252 8.27 -8.32 5.43
C ARG A 252 9.31 -9.09 6.23
N GLU A 253 8.93 -9.58 7.41
CA GLU A 253 9.81 -10.40 8.24
C GLU A 253 10.23 -11.74 7.57
N GLY A 254 11.37 -12.25 8.02
CA GLY A 254 11.91 -13.55 7.62
C GLY A 254 12.76 -13.53 6.34
N GLY A 255 13.15 -12.36 5.83
CA GLY A 255 14.13 -12.22 4.75
C GLY A 255 15.45 -11.62 5.21
N GLU A 256 16.44 -11.65 4.32
CA GLU A 256 17.79 -11.11 4.53
C GLU A 256 17.95 -9.78 3.78
N LEU A 257 18.47 -8.76 4.46
CA LEU A 257 18.86 -7.48 3.84
C LEU A 257 20.38 -7.43 3.63
N LYS A 258 20.79 -7.05 2.42
CA LYS A 258 22.20 -6.85 2.05
C LYS A 258 22.46 -5.41 1.62
N ASN A 259 23.71 -4.98 1.78
CA ASN A 259 24.21 -3.64 1.47
C ASN A 259 23.47 -2.51 2.22
N VAL A 260 23.14 -2.76 3.49
CA VAL A 260 22.49 -1.79 4.37
C VAL A 260 23.24 -1.66 5.69
N THR A 261 23.20 -0.48 6.31
CA THR A 261 23.88 -0.20 7.58
C THR A 261 22.88 -0.19 8.72
N SER A 262 23.03 -1.05 9.71
CA SER A 262 22.12 -1.05 10.87
C SER A 262 22.28 0.22 11.71
N VAL A 263 21.16 0.81 12.14
CA VAL A 263 21.15 2.09 12.88
C VAL A 263 20.96 1.91 14.38
N ASN A 264 20.45 0.76 14.82
CA ASN A 264 20.21 0.45 16.23
C ASN A 264 20.55 -1.01 16.56
N GLN A 265 20.67 -1.32 17.85
CA GLN A 265 20.98 -2.68 18.32
C GLN A 265 19.83 -3.68 18.05
N GLU A 266 18.61 -3.19 17.85
CA GLU A 266 17.41 -4.00 17.57
C GLU A 266 17.40 -4.63 16.17
N LYS A 267 18.39 -4.33 15.30
CA LYS A 267 18.58 -4.94 13.96
C LYS A 267 17.34 -4.92 13.05
N LYS A 268 16.37 -4.03 13.27
CA LYS A 268 15.21 -3.84 12.38
C LYS A 268 15.23 -2.50 11.64
N SER A 269 16.12 -1.57 12.00
CA SER A 269 16.28 -0.30 11.30
C SER A 269 17.63 -0.24 10.59
N PHE A 270 17.62 0.15 9.32
CA PHE A 270 18.81 0.25 8.50
C PHE A 270 18.83 1.54 7.67
N LEU A 271 20.01 2.09 7.38
CA LEU A 271 20.21 3.13 6.38
C LEU A 271 20.73 2.51 5.09
N LEU A 272 20.30 3.03 3.94
CA LEU A 272 20.94 2.74 2.67
C LEU A 272 21.91 3.88 2.34
N GLU A 273 23.19 3.56 2.33
CA GLU A 273 24.28 4.52 2.13
C GLU A 273 24.19 5.22 0.76
N ASP A 274 24.77 6.42 0.65
CA ASP A 274 24.75 7.24 -0.56
C ASP A 274 25.17 6.43 -1.81
N GLY A 275 24.28 6.34 -2.79
CA GLY A 275 24.53 5.63 -4.06
C GLY A 275 24.46 4.10 -4.00
N ALA A 276 24.30 3.51 -2.81
CA ALA A 276 24.25 2.05 -2.66
C ALA A 276 22.94 1.46 -3.20
N MET A 277 23.02 0.24 -3.73
CA MET A 277 21.85 -0.58 -4.07
C MET A 277 21.67 -1.66 -3.01
N GLY A 278 20.51 -1.65 -2.37
CA GLY A 278 20.10 -2.63 -1.38
C GLY A 278 19.49 -3.87 -2.04
N THR A 279 19.48 -4.98 -1.31
CA THR A 279 18.80 -6.21 -1.75
C THR A 279 18.10 -6.84 -0.57
N PHE A 280 16.84 -7.23 -0.77
CA PHE A 280 16.04 -8.02 0.16
C PHE A 280 15.73 -9.38 -0.46
N THR A 281 16.11 -10.46 0.22
CA THR A 281 15.94 -11.83 -0.28
C THR A 281 15.14 -12.68 0.70
N LYS A 282 14.18 -13.45 0.18
CA LYS A 282 13.44 -14.46 0.95
C LYS A 282 13.27 -15.73 0.12
N GLY A 283 13.90 -16.82 0.57
CA GLY A 283 13.96 -18.05 -0.22
C GLY A 283 14.74 -17.81 -1.53
N SER A 284 14.14 -18.20 -2.66
CA SER A 284 14.68 -17.96 -4.00
C SER A 284 14.36 -16.57 -4.56
N ASP A 285 13.50 -15.81 -3.89
CA ASP A 285 12.97 -14.56 -4.40
C ASP A 285 13.75 -13.36 -3.86
N SER A 286 13.95 -12.32 -4.69
CA SER A 286 14.75 -11.16 -4.30
C SER A 286 14.26 -9.86 -4.95
N ILE A 287 14.21 -8.79 -4.15
CA ILE A 287 13.97 -7.40 -4.56
C ILE A 287 15.27 -6.62 -4.44
N GLN A 288 15.66 -5.91 -5.49
CA GLN A 288 16.69 -4.88 -5.48
C GLN A 288 16.02 -3.50 -5.36
N PHE A 289 16.61 -2.61 -4.56
CA PHE A 289 16.05 -1.29 -4.29
C PHE A 289 17.16 -0.24 -4.13
N GLY A 290 16.90 1.01 -4.54
CA GLY A 290 17.84 2.12 -4.43
C GLY A 290 17.84 3.04 -5.66
N PRO A 291 18.83 3.93 -5.82
CA PRO A 291 20.01 4.10 -4.97
C PRO A 291 19.70 4.69 -3.60
N GLY A 292 20.63 4.52 -2.67
CA GLY A 292 20.58 5.09 -1.32
C GLY A 292 20.94 6.56 -1.23
N LEU A 293 20.55 7.14 -0.09
CA LEU A 293 20.81 8.51 0.30
C LEU A 293 20.71 8.58 1.83
N SER A 294 21.77 8.99 2.51
CA SER A 294 21.86 9.02 3.96
C SER A 294 22.55 10.31 4.45
N LYS A 295 21.87 11.45 4.30
CA LYS A 295 22.40 12.78 4.71
C LYS A 295 22.31 13.05 6.21
N HIS A 296 21.49 12.29 6.95
CA HIS A 296 21.41 12.38 8.41
C HIS A 296 20.96 11.06 9.05
N ARG A 297 21.13 10.92 10.37
CA ARG A 297 20.71 9.73 11.12
C ARG A 297 19.33 9.85 11.79
N ALA A 298 18.67 11.00 11.66
CA ALA A 298 17.30 11.19 12.16
C ALA A 298 16.28 10.53 11.23
N PHE A 299 16.04 9.22 11.35
CA PHE A 299 15.07 8.50 10.52
C PHE A 299 13.64 8.53 11.07
N GLU A 300 13.48 8.76 12.38
CA GLU A 300 12.19 9.04 13.03
C GLU A 300 12.00 10.55 13.16
N LEU A 301 11.10 11.10 12.34
CA LEU A 301 10.88 12.54 12.24
C LEU A 301 9.64 12.99 13.00
N ARG A 302 9.67 14.23 13.51
CA ARG A 302 8.50 14.84 14.13
C ARG A 302 7.37 14.99 13.11
N GLY A 303 6.22 14.40 13.40
CA GLY A 303 5.05 14.42 12.51
C GLY A 303 5.01 13.28 11.51
N ALA A 304 6.01 12.38 11.52
CA ALA A 304 5.91 11.08 10.89
C ALA A 304 5.06 10.13 11.75
N LEU A 305 4.48 9.11 11.12
CA LEU A 305 3.85 8.02 11.84
C LEU A 305 4.89 7.18 12.61
N PRO A 306 4.48 6.48 13.67
CA PRO A 306 5.35 5.54 14.36
C PRO A 306 5.98 4.53 13.39
N LYS A 307 7.23 4.16 13.67
CA LYS A 307 7.92 3.08 12.97
C LYS A 307 7.07 1.80 13.02
N MET A 308 7.04 1.07 11.90
CA MET A 308 6.41 -0.25 11.85
C MET A 308 7.33 -1.29 12.51
N ASP A 309 6.75 -2.27 13.21
CA ASP A 309 7.51 -3.40 13.74
C ASP A 309 7.85 -4.40 12.64
N ALA A 310 8.79 -4.00 11.77
CA ALA A 310 9.25 -4.75 10.61
C ALA A 310 10.65 -4.26 10.18
N PRO A 311 11.46 -5.10 9.50
CA PRO A 311 12.71 -4.68 8.88
C PRO A 311 12.47 -3.49 7.95
N THR A 312 13.09 -2.36 8.26
CA THR A 312 12.87 -1.11 7.53
C THR A 312 14.19 -0.47 7.15
N VAL A 313 14.34 -0.16 5.86
CA VAL A 313 15.48 0.57 5.32
C VAL A 313 15.08 2.01 5.05
N TYR A 314 15.90 2.96 5.49
CA TYR A 314 15.64 4.38 5.44
C TYR A 314 16.56 5.09 4.46
N LEU A 315 16.01 6.05 3.72
CA LEU A 315 16.76 7.13 3.07
C LEU A 315 16.50 8.43 3.79
N THR A 316 17.53 9.25 3.95
CA THR A 316 17.45 10.50 4.66
C THR A 316 18.07 11.65 3.89
N GLY A 317 17.41 12.81 3.92
CA GLY A 317 17.78 13.99 3.14
C GLY A 317 17.21 15.27 3.71
N PHE A 318 17.37 16.38 2.99
CA PHE A 318 16.78 17.65 3.35
C PHE A 318 16.05 18.22 2.14
N THR A 319 15.02 19.04 2.36
CA THR A 319 14.42 19.83 1.29
C THR A 319 15.40 20.93 0.81
N PRO A 320 15.38 21.31 -0.49
CA PRO A 320 14.68 20.63 -1.56
C PRO A 320 15.24 19.22 -1.79
N PHE A 321 14.34 18.25 -1.93
CA PHE A 321 14.67 16.84 -2.01
C PHE A 321 14.21 16.30 -3.35
N LYS A 322 15.15 15.84 -4.18
CA LYS A 322 14.85 15.17 -5.45
C LYS A 322 15.59 13.84 -5.47
N HIS A 323 14.85 12.75 -5.53
CA HIS A 323 15.43 11.43 -5.49
C HIS A 323 14.58 10.43 -6.29
N THR A 324 15.25 9.69 -7.18
CA THR A 324 14.63 8.66 -8.01
C THR A 324 15.00 7.30 -7.45
N LEU A 325 13.98 6.47 -7.20
CA LEU A 325 14.10 5.12 -6.67
C LEU A 325 13.75 4.11 -7.74
N LYS A 326 14.49 3.02 -7.82
CA LYS A 326 14.16 1.85 -8.63
C LYS A 326 13.90 0.65 -7.71
N LEU A 327 12.84 -0.09 -8.02
CA LEU A 327 12.46 -1.35 -7.40
C LEU A 327 12.40 -2.42 -8.49
N SER A 328 13.10 -3.54 -8.33
CA SER A 328 13.17 -4.61 -9.34
C SER A 328 13.35 -6.00 -8.76
#